data_AF-A0A9R1FBC0-F1
#
_entry.id   AF-A0A9R1FBC0-F1
#
_cell.length_a   1.000
_cell.length_b   1.000
_cell.length_c   1.000
_cell.angle_alpha   90.00
_cell.angle_beta   90.00
_cell.angle_gamma   90.00
#
_symmetry.space_group_name_H-M   'P 1'
#
loop_
_entity.id
_entity.type
_entity.pdbx_description
1 polymer ?
#
loop_
_entity_poly.entity_id
_entity_poly.type
_entity_poly.pdbx_seq_one_letter_code
_entity_poly.pdbx_strand_id
1 'polypeptide(L)'
;MAKPGILGRSSSMPRSNEGMRLVFSAVIGIMLGYLFGISFPTVNITKLHFPSSIVSYIEDRNSGITTQTLLNHAWTSANSHKKNNSDSKSDEIPKIYVTSNPKGAERLPPGIVVSETDLYLRRLWGEPSEDLTIQPKYLVTFTVGIAQKANIDAAVKKFSENFTIMLFHYDGRTTEWDEFEWSKRAIHVSVSKQTKWWYAKRFLHPDVVARYDYIFIWDEDLGVQHFNAEEYIKLVRKHGLEISQPGLEPDRGLTWQMTKRRGDREVHKVTEERPGWCSDPHLPPCAAFVEIMATVFSRDAWRCVWHMIQNDLIHGWGLDFALRKCVEPAHEKIGVVDAQWIVHQGVPSLGNQGKSENGRAPWEGVRGRCRKEWGIFQARLADAEKKYYLDQGITPPNSTSV
;
A
#
# COMPACT_ATOMS: atom_id res chain seq x y z
N MET A 1 -20.38 -21.66 86.85
CA MET A 1 -20.80 -20.64 87.84
C MET A 1 -21.64 -19.59 87.12
N ALA A 2 -22.73 -19.17 87.79
CA ALA A 2 -23.67 -18.08 87.50
C ALA A 2 -24.68 -18.19 86.32
N LYS A 3 -25.97 -18.23 86.72
CA LYS A 3 -27.24 -17.98 85.97
C LYS A 3 -27.48 -16.46 85.75
N PRO A 4 -28.67 -15.97 85.33
CA PRO A 4 -29.34 -16.05 84.01
C PRO A 4 -29.86 -14.64 83.57
N GLY A 5 -30.60 -14.54 82.45
CA GLY A 5 -31.37 -13.33 82.16
C GLY A 5 -32.20 -13.41 80.87
N ILE A 6 -33.48 -13.75 81.01
CA ILE A 6 -34.52 -13.71 79.97
C ILE A 6 -35.14 -12.30 79.96
N LEU A 7 -35.39 -11.72 78.78
CA LEU A 7 -36.52 -10.82 78.59
C LEU A 7 -36.90 -10.67 77.09
N GLY A 8 -38.15 -11.03 76.78
CA GLY A 8 -39.07 -10.13 76.04
C GLY A 8 -39.15 -10.21 74.51
N ARG A 9 -40.20 -10.90 74.03
CA ARG A 9 -41.05 -10.62 72.84
C ARG A 9 -40.88 -9.22 72.21
N SER A 10 -40.81 -9.11 70.87
CA SER A 10 -42.02 -9.01 70.01
C SER A 10 -41.67 -8.89 68.52
N SER A 11 -42.57 -9.43 67.72
CA SER A 11 -42.63 -9.53 66.26
C SER A 11 -43.08 -8.24 65.57
N SER A 12 -42.41 -7.83 64.49
CA SER A 12 -43.05 -7.31 63.27
C SER A 12 -42.02 -7.20 62.13
N MET A 13 -42.08 -8.14 61.17
CA MET A 13 -41.42 -7.95 59.86
C MET A 13 -42.40 -7.24 58.93
N PRO A 14 -42.04 -6.09 58.32
CA PRO A 14 -42.77 -5.57 57.18
C PRO A 14 -42.43 -6.42 55.96
N ARG A 15 -43.46 -6.97 55.32
CA ARG A 15 -43.44 -7.64 54.02
C ARG A 15 -42.55 -6.88 53.03
N SER A 16 -41.51 -7.53 52.51
CA SER A 16 -40.73 -6.98 51.39
C SER A 16 -41.62 -6.97 50.15
N ASN A 17 -41.66 -5.81 49.50
CA ASN A 17 -42.57 -5.49 48.41
C ASN A 17 -42.03 -6.04 47.07
N GLU A 18 -41.66 -7.32 47.03
CA GLU A 18 -41.06 -7.97 45.86
C GLU A 18 -42.02 -8.05 44.68
N GLY A 19 -43.32 -8.26 44.94
CA GLY A 19 -44.34 -8.24 43.90
C GLY A 19 -44.45 -6.88 43.21
N MET A 20 -44.38 -5.78 43.96
CA MET A 20 -44.48 -4.43 43.39
C MET A 20 -43.22 -4.06 42.58
N ARG A 21 -42.05 -4.56 42.97
CA ARG A 21 -40.79 -4.42 42.22
C ARG A 21 -40.79 -5.19 40.90
N LEU A 22 -41.30 -6.42 40.90
CA LEU A 22 -41.43 -7.22 39.67
C LEU A 22 -42.43 -6.60 38.69
N VAL A 23 -43.57 -6.10 39.20
CA VAL A 23 -44.56 -5.40 38.37
C VAL A 23 -43.97 -4.10 37.81
N PHE A 24 -43.25 -3.30 38.61
CA PHE A 24 -42.59 -2.10 38.09
C PHE A 24 -41.52 -2.41 37.04
N SER A 25 -40.74 -3.47 37.24
CA SER A 25 -39.70 -3.90 36.31
C SER A 25 -40.29 -4.41 35.00
N ALA A 26 -41.41 -5.13 35.06
CA ALA A 26 -42.14 -5.61 33.89
C ALA A 26 -42.79 -4.45 33.13
N VAL A 27 -43.39 -3.47 33.82
CA VAL A 27 -44.00 -2.29 33.19
C VAL A 27 -42.92 -1.42 32.53
N ILE A 28 -41.77 -1.20 33.19
CA ILE A 28 -40.64 -0.46 32.60
C ILE A 28 -40.05 -1.23 31.41
N GLY A 29 -39.94 -2.56 31.49
CA GLY A 29 -39.49 -3.40 30.39
C GLY A 29 -40.43 -3.39 29.18
N ILE A 30 -41.75 -3.40 29.42
CA ILE A 30 -42.77 -3.28 28.37
C ILE A 30 -42.75 -1.88 27.75
N MET A 31 -42.62 -0.81 28.57
CA MET A 31 -42.53 0.56 28.08
C MET A 31 -41.24 0.82 27.28
N LEU A 32 -40.10 0.30 27.74
CA LEU A 32 -38.83 0.36 26.99
C LEU A 32 -38.90 -0.49 25.72
N GLY A 33 -39.47 -1.70 25.77
CA GLY A 33 -39.68 -2.54 24.60
C GLY A 33 -40.63 -1.91 23.57
N TYR A 34 -41.67 -1.22 24.02
CA TYR A 34 -42.60 -0.47 23.18
C TYR A 34 -41.92 0.76 22.58
N LEU A 35 -41.12 1.52 23.34
CA LEU A 35 -40.35 2.66 22.85
C LEU A 35 -39.27 2.25 21.85
N PHE A 36 -38.52 1.17 22.09
CA PHE A 36 -37.59 0.63 21.10
C PHE A 36 -38.32 0.06 19.88
N GLY A 37 -39.46 -0.62 20.07
CA GLY A 37 -40.27 -1.19 18.99
C GLY A 37 -40.92 -0.16 18.05
N ILE A 38 -41.20 1.06 18.53
CA ILE A 38 -41.79 2.16 17.74
C ILE A 38 -40.73 3.13 17.22
N SER A 39 -39.53 3.13 17.81
CA SER A 39 -38.40 3.95 17.35
C SER A 39 -37.61 3.31 16.21
N PHE A 40 -37.90 2.06 15.85
CA PHE A 40 -37.51 1.53 14.54
C PHE A 40 -38.63 1.83 13.54
N PRO A 41 -38.35 2.55 12.44
CA PRO A 41 -39.26 2.51 11.31
C PRO A 41 -39.42 1.04 10.94
N THR A 42 -40.66 0.57 10.81
CA THR A 42 -40.95 -0.72 10.19
C THR A 42 -40.20 -0.77 8.87
N VAL A 43 -39.12 -1.56 8.85
CA VAL A 43 -38.44 -1.90 7.60
C VAL A 43 -39.44 -2.76 6.86
N ASN A 44 -40.28 -2.12 6.05
CA ASN A 44 -40.87 -2.79 4.91
C ASN A 44 -39.68 -3.41 4.18
N ILE A 45 -39.61 -4.74 4.12
CA ILE A 45 -38.92 -5.39 3.02
C ILE A 45 -39.77 -5.05 1.79
N THR A 46 -39.61 -3.83 1.30
CA THR A 46 -39.84 -3.57 -0.10
C THR A 46 -38.87 -4.51 -0.79
N LYS A 47 -39.42 -5.44 -1.59
CA LYS A 47 -38.74 -5.91 -2.79
C LYS A 47 -37.92 -4.73 -3.32
N LEU A 48 -36.61 -4.92 -3.50
CA LEU A 48 -35.73 -3.95 -4.14
C LEU A 48 -36.29 -3.59 -5.51
N HIS A 49 -37.23 -2.64 -5.54
CA HIS A 49 -37.57 -1.86 -6.70
C HIS A 49 -36.59 -0.71 -6.67
N PHE A 50 -35.55 -0.79 -7.50
CA PHE A 50 -34.71 0.33 -7.80
C PHE A 50 -35.62 1.50 -8.26
N PRO A 51 -35.70 2.61 -7.52
CA PRO A 51 -36.31 3.80 -8.07
C PRO A 51 -35.41 4.27 -9.21
N SER A 52 -36.00 4.57 -10.37
CA SER A 52 -35.34 5.06 -11.58
C SER A 52 -34.71 6.47 -11.42
N SER A 53 -34.24 6.84 -10.23
CA SER A 53 -33.88 8.22 -9.88
C SER A 53 -32.42 8.42 -9.44
N ILE A 54 -31.48 7.52 -9.78
CA ILE A 54 -30.03 7.85 -9.78
C ILE A 54 -29.61 8.31 -11.20
N VAL A 55 -30.49 9.06 -11.88
CA VAL A 55 -30.16 9.76 -13.14
C VAL A 55 -30.72 11.18 -13.07
N SER A 56 -30.35 11.92 -12.03
CA SER A 56 -30.59 13.36 -11.95
C SER A 56 -29.29 14.09 -11.65
N TYR A 57 -28.30 13.91 -12.51
CA TYR A 57 -27.27 14.93 -12.72
C TYR A 57 -26.67 14.70 -14.11
N ILE A 58 -27.34 15.25 -15.11
CA ILE A 58 -26.89 15.77 -16.41
C ILE A 58 -28.21 16.02 -17.14
N GLU A 59 -28.85 17.13 -16.80
CA GLU A 59 -29.79 17.76 -17.72
C GLU A 59 -29.01 18.91 -18.35
N ASP A 60 -28.07 18.55 -19.22
CA ASP A 60 -27.47 19.53 -20.11
C ASP A 60 -28.50 19.83 -21.19
N ARG A 61 -28.89 21.10 -21.28
CA ARG A 61 -30.12 21.58 -21.92
C ARG A 61 -30.09 21.47 -23.45
N ASN A 62 -29.11 20.78 -24.03
CA ASN A 62 -28.86 20.69 -25.47
C ASN A 62 -28.54 19.28 -26.01
N SER A 63 -28.55 18.21 -25.19
CA SER A 63 -28.38 16.84 -25.71
C SER A 63 -29.72 16.10 -25.76
N GLY A 64 -30.38 16.10 -26.93
CA GLY A 64 -31.70 15.52 -27.16
C GLY A 64 -31.78 13.98 -27.15
N ILE A 65 -31.03 13.28 -26.30
CA ILE A 65 -31.16 11.83 -26.10
C ILE A 65 -31.75 11.59 -24.73
N THR A 66 -33.03 11.23 -24.68
CA THR A 66 -33.70 10.85 -23.44
C THR A 66 -33.10 9.56 -22.90
N THR A 67 -32.88 9.49 -21.59
CA THR A 67 -32.40 8.31 -20.86
C THR A 67 -33.22 7.04 -21.17
N GLN A 68 -34.52 7.21 -21.44
CA GLN A 68 -35.42 6.14 -21.89
C GLN A 68 -35.01 5.55 -23.26
N THR A 69 -34.50 6.37 -24.18
CA THR A 69 -34.07 5.93 -25.51
C THR A 69 -32.81 5.08 -25.43
N LEU A 70 -31.85 5.45 -24.56
CA LEU A 70 -30.65 4.66 -24.29
C LEU A 70 -30.99 3.30 -23.65
N LEU A 71 -31.92 3.29 -22.69
CA LEU A 71 -32.41 2.05 -22.07
C LEU A 71 -33.10 1.14 -23.10
N ASN A 72 -33.97 1.70 -23.94
CA ASN A 72 -34.64 0.95 -25.00
C ASN A 72 -33.63 0.41 -26.04
N HIS A 73 -32.56 1.16 -26.36
CA HIS A 73 -31.48 0.66 -27.24
C HIS A 73 -30.68 -0.49 -26.61
N ALA A 74 -30.36 -0.41 -25.32
CA ALA A 74 -29.67 -1.49 -24.62
C ALA A 74 -30.54 -2.76 -24.56
N TRP A 75 -31.84 -2.61 -24.33
CA TRP A 75 -32.80 -3.72 -24.24
C TRP A 75 -33.11 -4.33 -25.62
N THR A 76 -33.15 -3.52 -26.68
CA THR A 76 -33.33 -4.01 -28.05
C THR A 76 -32.08 -4.72 -28.58
N SER A 77 -30.87 -4.24 -28.24
CA SER A 77 -29.61 -4.95 -28.52
C SER A 77 -29.62 -6.36 -27.89
N ALA A 78 -30.01 -6.47 -26.61
CA ALA A 78 -30.14 -7.76 -25.92
C ALA A 78 -31.22 -8.69 -26.50
N ASN A 79 -32.32 -8.14 -27.03
CA ASN A 79 -33.43 -8.91 -27.62
C ASN A 79 -33.28 -9.20 -29.13
N SER A 80 -32.38 -8.50 -29.84
CA SER A 80 -32.19 -8.66 -31.29
C SER A 80 -31.56 -10.00 -31.69
N HIS A 81 -30.99 -10.74 -30.74
CA HIS A 81 -30.50 -12.10 -30.96
C HIS A 81 -31.60 -13.19 -30.94
N LYS A 82 -32.87 -12.82 -30.74
CA LYS A 82 -34.01 -13.76 -30.78
C LYS A 82 -34.95 -13.49 -31.95
N LYS A 83 -34.46 -13.64 -33.18
CA LYS A 83 -35.34 -13.89 -34.33
C LYS A 83 -34.57 -14.48 -35.51
N ASN A 84 -34.50 -15.81 -35.54
CA ASN A 84 -34.74 -16.60 -36.73
C ASN A 84 -35.20 -17.99 -36.29
N ASN A 85 -36.34 -18.41 -36.84
CA ASN A 85 -37.18 -19.48 -36.35
C ASN A 85 -36.94 -20.76 -37.16
N SER A 86 -36.41 -21.82 -36.54
CA SER A 86 -36.81 -23.22 -36.79
C SER A 86 -36.06 -24.19 -35.87
N ASP A 87 -36.84 -25.08 -35.27
CA ASP A 87 -36.49 -26.29 -34.50
C ASP A 87 -35.94 -26.14 -33.07
N SER A 88 -36.82 -26.50 -32.14
CA SER A 88 -36.62 -26.63 -30.72
C SER A 88 -35.49 -27.59 -30.34
N LYS A 89 -34.34 -27.02 -29.98
CA LYS A 89 -33.63 -27.39 -28.76
C LYS A 89 -33.59 -26.12 -27.91
N SER A 90 -33.76 -26.26 -26.60
CA SER A 90 -33.65 -25.13 -25.66
C SER A 90 -32.45 -24.25 -26.04
N ASP A 91 -32.73 -23.03 -26.53
CA ASP A 91 -31.72 -22.02 -26.84
C ASP A 91 -31.04 -21.60 -25.53
N GLU A 92 -30.14 -22.44 -25.03
CA GLU A 92 -29.17 -22.02 -24.03
C GLU A 92 -28.29 -20.98 -24.71
N ILE A 93 -28.53 -19.72 -24.37
CA ILE A 93 -27.63 -18.61 -24.69
C ILE A 93 -26.21 -19.11 -24.40
N PRO A 94 -25.29 -19.12 -25.39
CA PRO A 94 -23.95 -19.63 -25.17
C PRO A 94 -23.34 -18.87 -24.00
N LYS A 95 -23.11 -19.59 -22.90
CA LYS A 95 -22.53 -19.01 -21.69
C LYS A 95 -21.09 -18.65 -22.02
N ILE A 96 -20.78 -17.36 -22.01
CA ILE A 96 -19.40 -16.89 -22.17
C ILE A 96 -18.62 -17.40 -20.97
N TYR A 97 -17.60 -18.19 -21.26
CA TYR A 97 -16.64 -18.66 -20.29
C TYR A 97 -15.28 -18.79 -20.96
N VAL A 98 -14.38 -17.87 -20.66
CA VAL A 98 -13.03 -17.80 -21.24
C VAL A 98 -12.02 -17.99 -20.12
N THR A 99 -11.39 -19.16 -20.09
CA THR A 99 -10.43 -19.55 -19.05
C THR A 99 -9.12 -18.77 -19.09
N SER A 100 -8.80 -18.11 -20.20
CA SER A 100 -7.62 -17.25 -20.32
C SER A 100 -7.83 -15.86 -19.72
N ASN A 101 -9.06 -15.48 -19.36
CA ASN A 101 -9.31 -14.22 -18.67
C ASN A 101 -8.77 -14.27 -17.24
N PRO A 102 -8.48 -13.11 -16.61
CA PRO A 102 -8.13 -13.03 -15.20
C PRO A 102 -9.19 -13.72 -14.32
N LYS A 103 -8.74 -14.25 -13.18
CA LYS A 103 -9.63 -14.92 -12.22
C LYS A 103 -10.78 -13.99 -11.81
N GLY A 104 -12.01 -14.47 -11.92
CA GLY A 104 -13.23 -13.69 -11.66
C GLY A 104 -13.79 -12.94 -12.87
N ALA A 105 -13.06 -12.88 -14.00
CA ALA A 105 -13.48 -12.25 -15.25
C ALA A 105 -13.78 -13.29 -16.35
N GLU A 106 -13.86 -14.59 -16.04
CA GLU A 106 -14.04 -15.66 -17.01
C GLU A 106 -15.37 -15.52 -17.77
N ARG A 107 -16.37 -14.87 -17.18
CA ARG A 107 -17.68 -14.64 -17.79
C ARG A 107 -17.74 -13.40 -18.69
N LEU A 108 -16.64 -12.65 -18.83
CA LEU A 108 -16.58 -11.45 -19.65
C LEU A 108 -16.07 -11.79 -21.06
N PRO A 109 -16.61 -11.16 -22.12
CA PRO A 109 -15.99 -11.19 -23.44
C PRO A 109 -14.52 -10.70 -23.35
N PRO A 110 -13.54 -11.38 -23.96
CA PRO A 110 -12.14 -10.98 -23.83
C PRO A 110 -11.86 -9.53 -24.26
N GLY A 111 -12.61 -9.02 -25.24
CA GLY A 111 -12.43 -7.66 -25.76
C GLY A 111 -12.79 -6.53 -24.79
N ILE A 112 -13.50 -6.79 -23.67
CA ILE A 112 -13.79 -5.79 -22.64
C ILE A 112 -12.87 -5.94 -21.41
N VAL A 113 -12.09 -7.02 -21.34
CA VAL A 113 -11.24 -7.30 -20.18
C VAL A 113 -9.98 -6.46 -20.24
N VAL A 114 -9.77 -5.66 -19.20
CA VAL A 114 -8.53 -4.92 -18.96
C VAL A 114 -7.88 -5.54 -17.72
N SER A 115 -6.76 -6.26 -17.90
CA SER A 115 -6.14 -7.08 -16.85
C SER A 115 -5.29 -6.28 -15.86
N GLU A 116 -4.87 -5.07 -16.21
CA GLU A 116 -4.00 -4.20 -15.42
C GLU A 116 -4.59 -2.78 -15.37
N THR A 117 -4.28 -2.05 -14.31
CA THR A 117 -4.65 -0.63 -14.17
C THR A 117 -3.40 0.24 -14.16
N ASP A 118 -3.59 1.55 -14.05
CA ASP A 118 -2.53 2.53 -13.90
C ASP A 118 -2.89 3.63 -12.89
N LEU A 119 -1.96 4.56 -12.66
CA LEU A 119 -2.15 5.72 -11.80
C LEU A 119 -2.30 7.02 -12.61
N TYR A 120 -2.62 6.93 -13.91
CA TYR A 120 -2.77 8.12 -14.74
C TYR A 120 -4.06 8.87 -14.39
N LEU A 121 -3.93 10.17 -14.12
CA LEU A 121 -5.07 11.03 -13.83
C LEU A 121 -5.89 11.28 -15.10
N ARG A 122 -7.21 11.17 -14.97
CA ARG A 122 -8.19 11.37 -16.06
C ARG A 122 -9.09 12.56 -15.73
N ARG A 123 -9.51 13.31 -16.75
CA ARG A 123 -10.40 14.46 -16.55
C ARG A 123 -11.82 13.96 -16.28
N LEU A 124 -12.62 14.76 -15.58
CA LEU A 124 -14.02 14.41 -15.28
C LEU A 124 -14.96 14.61 -16.50
N TRP A 125 -14.47 15.21 -17.59
CA TRP A 125 -15.23 15.55 -18.79
C TRP A 125 -14.32 15.50 -20.04
N GLY A 126 -14.95 15.52 -21.22
CA GLY A 126 -14.25 15.50 -22.51
C GLY A 126 -13.98 14.08 -23.02
N GLU A 127 -13.17 13.99 -24.08
CA GLU A 127 -12.81 12.71 -24.68
C GLU A 127 -11.67 12.02 -23.90
N PRO A 128 -11.82 10.74 -23.50
CA PRO A 128 -10.78 10.02 -22.75
C PRO A 128 -9.44 9.89 -23.49
N SER A 129 -9.46 9.95 -24.83
CA SER A 129 -8.27 9.90 -25.69
C SER A 129 -7.39 11.14 -25.57
N GLU A 130 -7.94 12.25 -25.08
CA GLU A 130 -7.24 13.53 -24.93
C GLU A 130 -6.67 13.75 -23.51
N ASP A 131 -6.99 12.88 -22.55
CA ASP A 131 -6.58 13.06 -21.15
C ASP A 131 -5.07 13.00 -20.94
N LEU A 132 -4.37 12.20 -21.75
CA LEU A 132 -2.94 11.97 -21.63
C LEU A 132 -2.20 12.55 -22.84
N THR A 133 -1.71 13.78 -22.70
CA THR A 133 -0.81 14.41 -23.69
C THR A 133 0.59 13.82 -23.65
N ILE A 134 1.04 13.44 -22.45
CA ILE A 134 2.29 12.74 -22.18
C ILE A 134 1.93 11.52 -21.34
N GLN A 135 2.49 10.36 -21.67
CA GLN A 135 2.33 9.15 -20.88
C GLN A 135 3.56 8.95 -19.98
N PRO A 136 3.45 9.17 -18.65
CA PRO A 136 4.55 8.95 -17.74
C PRO A 136 5.04 7.51 -17.78
N LYS A 137 6.37 7.33 -17.80
CA LYS A 137 7.05 6.03 -17.87
C LYS A 137 7.61 5.60 -16.53
N TYR A 138 7.73 6.51 -15.58
CA TYR A 138 8.34 6.27 -14.28
C TYR A 138 7.43 6.74 -13.16
N LEU A 139 7.57 6.12 -12.00
CA LEU A 139 6.87 6.51 -10.78
C LEU A 139 7.89 6.89 -9.72
N VAL A 140 7.66 8.01 -9.04
CA VAL A 140 8.37 8.35 -7.80
C VAL A 140 7.40 8.52 -6.66
N THR A 141 7.73 7.87 -5.55
CA THR A 141 6.98 7.96 -4.31
C THR A 141 7.85 8.52 -3.20
N PHE A 142 7.27 9.42 -2.40
CA PHE A 142 7.88 9.96 -1.19
C PHE A 142 6.97 9.72 0.00
N THR A 143 7.53 9.28 1.13
CA THR A 143 6.79 9.22 2.40
C THR A 143 7.07 10.49 3.20
N VAL A 144 6.05 11.34 3.31
CA VAL A 144 6.24 12.76 3.63
C VAL A 144 5.42 13.21 4.84
N GLY A 145 5.99 14.16 5.55
CA GLY A 145 5.27 15.07 6.43
C GLY A 145 5.59 16.52 6.10
N ILE A 146 4.70 17.40 6.53
CA ILE A 146 4.73 18.82 6.24
C ILE A 146 6.04 19.51 6.62
N ALA A 147 6.75 19.00 7.62
CA ALA A 147 8.02 19.54 8.09
C ALA A 147 9.14 19.41 7.04
N GLN A 148 9.05 18.45 6.12
CA GLN A 148 10.05 18.23 5.05
C GLN A 148 9.59 18.74 3.68
N LYS A 149 8.48 19.48 3.63
CA LYS A 149 7.89 19.95 2.38
C LYS A 149 8.87 20.72 1.48
N ALA A 150 9.73 21.56 2.04
CA ALA A 150 10.76 22.26 1.28
C ALA A 150 11.82 21.32 0.67
N ASN A 151 12.18 20.25 1.37
CA ASN A 151 13.11 19.25 0.85
C ASN A 151 12.47 18.44 -0.28
N ILE A 152 11.19 18.09 -0.15
CA ILE A 152 10.43 17.41 -1.21
C ILE A 152 10.26 18.30 -2.45
N ASP A 153 10.01 19.60 -2.29
CA ASP A 153 9.99 20.53 -3.43
C ASP A 153 11.33 20.56 -4.18
N ALA A 154 12.45 20.57 -3.45
CA ALA A 154 13.78 20.45 -4.05
C ALA A 154 13.98 19.10 -4.78
N ALA A 155 13.46 18.00 -4.21
CA ALA A 155 13.48 16.68 -4.82
C ALA A 155 12.67 16.62 -6.11
N VAL A 156 11.40 17.04 -6.08
CA VAL A 156 10.48 16.97 -7.22
C VAL A 156 11.03 17.69 -8.45
N LYS A 157 11.75 18.81 -8.27
CA LYS A 157 12.42 19.55 -9.35
C LYS A 157 13.49 18.76 -10.11
N LYS A 158 13.91 17.59 -9.60
CA LYS A 158 14.86 16.68 -10.28
C LYS A 158 14.20 15.62 -11.16
N PHE A 159 12.86 15.59 -11.19
CA PHE A 159 12.07 14.64 -11.97
C PHE A 159 11.38 15.35 -13.12
N SER A 160 11.43 14.76 -14.30
CA SER A 160 10.82 15.29 -15.53
C SER A 160 9.32 14.97 -15.59
N GLU A 161 8.65 15.42 -16.64
CA GLU A 161 7.25 15.07 -16.92
C GLU A 161 7.04 13.57 -17.25
N ASN A 162 8.12 12.81 -17.44
CA ASN A 162 8.03 11.35 -17.56
C ASN A 162 7.71 10.64 -16.23
N PHE A 163 7.67 11.38 -15.11
CA PHE A 163 7.41 10.84 -13.78
C PHE A 163 5.99 11.15 -13.32
N THR A 164 5.27 10.11 -12.90
CA THR A 164 4.15 10.28 -11.97
C THR A 164 4.73 10.51 -10.58
N ILE A 165 4.23 11.52 -9.87
CA ILE A 165 4.63 11.85 -8.50
C ILE A 165 3.51 11.42 -7.56
N MET A 166 3.84 10.64 -6.55
CA MET A 166 2.92 10.18 -5.52
C MET A 166 3.49 10.46 -4.12
N LEU A 167 2.68 11.07 -3.26
CA LEU A 167 3.07 11.43 -1.90
C LEU A 167 2.26 10.60 -0.89
N PHE A 168 2.97 9.95 0.02
CA PHE A 168 2.41 9.19 1.13
C PHE A 168 2.47 10.02 2.41
N HIS A 169 1.36 10.65 2.78
CA HIS A 169 1.26 11.60 3.89
C HIS A 169 0.97 10.88 5.21
N TYR A 170 2.02 10.68 6.02
CA TYR A 170 1.86 10.04 7.32
C TYR A 170 1.30 10.99 8.39
N ASP A 171 1.24 12.30 8.13
CA ASP A 171 0.81 13.32 9.08
C ASP A 171 -0.63 13.80 8.87
N GLY A 172 -1.30 13.34 7.81
CA GLY A 172 -2.67 13.73 7.50
C GLY A 172 -2.81 15.01 6.67
N ARG A 173 -1.72 15.72 6.36
CA ARG A 173 -1.76 17.11 5.85
C ARG A 173 -1.53 17.15 4.34
N THR A 174 -2.61 17.34 3.58
CA THR A 174 -2.56 17.34 2.10
C THR A 174 -2.79 18.72 1.51
N THR A 175 -3.81 19.45 1.96
CA THR A 175 -4.19 20.78 1.40
C THR A 175 -3.07 21.80 1.51
N GLU A 176 -2.25 21.75 2.55
CA GLU A 176 -1.15 22.69 2.69
C GLU A 176 -0.14 22.59 1.57
N TRP A 177 -0.04 21.43 0.89
CA TRP A 177 0.85 21.23 -0.25
C TRP A 177 0.42 21.97 -1.51
N ASP A 178 -0.83 22.46 -1.58
CA ASP A 178 -1.38 23.20 -2.72
C ASP A 178 -0.65 24.52 -3.02
N GLU A 179 0.24 24.97 -2.12
CA GLU A 179 1.15 26.10 -2.41
C GLU A 179 2.09 25.81 -3.60
N PHE A 180 2.33 24.53 -3.91
CA PHE A 180 3.14 24.12 -5.05
C PHE A 180 2.27 23.68 -6.23
N GLU A 181 2.44 24.33 -7.38
CA GLU A 181 1.68 23.99 -8.61
C GLU A 181 1.92 22.56 -9.10
N TRP A 182 3.10 21.98 -8.85
CA TRP A 182 3.34 20.58 -9.17
C TRP A 182 2.55 19.63 -8.24
N SER A 183 2.26 20.05 -7.00
CA SER A 183 1.56 19.21 -6.03
C SER A 183 0.10 19.01 -6.40
N LYS A 184 -0.54 20.02 -7.00
CA LYS A 184 -1.92 19.93 -7.52
C LYS A 184 -2.08 18.86 -8.61
N ARG A 185 -0.98 18.44 -9.24
CA ARG A 185 -0.92 17.40 -10.27
C ARG A 185 -0.34 16.08 -9.75
N ALA A 186 0.10 16.04 -8.49
CA ALA A 186 0.60 14.84 -7.84
C ALA A 186 -0.54 14.02 -7.24
N ILE A 187 -0.28 12.75 -6.97
CA ILE A 187 -1.22 11.86 -6.28
C ILE A 187 -0.93 11.93 -4.78
N HIS A 188 -1.94 12.27 -3.98
CA HIS A 188 -1.82 12.33 -2.53
C HIS A 188 -2.55 11.16 -1.89
N VAL A 189 -1.86 10.35 -1.10
CA VAL A 189 -2.48 9.31 -0.26
C VAL A 189 -2.15 9.59 1.19
N SER A 190 -3.18 9.77 2.02
CA SER A 190 -3.04 10.25 3.39
C SER A 190 -3.67 9.30 4.39
N VAL A 191 -2.85 8.78 5.31
CA VAL A 191 -3.26 7.88 6.39
C VAL A 191 -2.33 8.12 7.57
N SER A 192 -2.89 8.56 8.69
CA SER A 192 -2.07 8.98 9.82
C SER A 192 -1.17 7.85 10.35
N LYS A 193 0.09 8.20 10.59
CA LYS A 193 1.13 7.41 11.25
C LYS A 193 1.42 6.06 10.57
N GLN A 194 1.30 6.00 9.25
CA GLN A 194 1.71 4.85 8.45
C GLN A 194 3.12 5.04 7.87
N THR A 195 3.82 3.93 7.71
CA THR A 195 5.19 3.87 7.19
C THR A 195 5.22 3.71 5.68
N LYS A 196 6.36 4.04 5.06
CA LYS A 196 6.61 3.89 3.61
C LYS A 196 6.18 2.54 3.06
N TRP A 197 6.60 1.45 3.71
CA TRP A 197 6.31 0.10 3.24
C TRP A 197 4.85 -0.33 3.48
N TRP A 198 4.15 0.26 4.44
CA TRP A 198 2.71 0.08 4.58
C TRP A 198 1.95 0.62 3.37
N TYR A 199 2.31 1.82 2.91
CA TYR A 199 1.74 2.43 1.71
C TYR A 199 2.10 1.65 0.46
N ALA A 200 3.38 1.36 0.27
CA ALA A 200 3.86 0.63 -0.90
C ALA A 200 3.13 -0.71 -1.07
N LYS A 201 2.93 -1.45 0.03
CA LYS A 201 2.18 -2.72 -0.01
C LYS A 201 0.72 -2.57 -0.47
N ARG A 202 0.07 -1.43 -0.20
CA ARG A 202 -1.37 -1.24 -0.44
C ARG A 202 -1.69 -0.48 -1.72
N PHE A 203 -0.84 0.44 -2.12
CA PHE A 203 -1.11 1.36 -3.23
C PHE A 203 -0.22 1.12 -4.45
N LEU A 204 0.86 0.34 -4.31
CA LEU A 204 1.76 0.01 -5.41
C LEU A 204 1.67 -1.48 -5.79
N HIS A 205 0.45 -2.02 -5.89
CA HIS A 205 0.26 -3.39 -6.37
C HIS A 205 0.88 -3.56 -7.77
N PRO A 206 1.54 -4.68 -8.11
CA PRO A 206 2.24 -4.83 -9.38
C PRO A 206 1.35 -4.55 -10.60
N ASP A 207 0.10 -5.01 -10.57
CA ASP A 207 -0.86 -4.77 -11.66
C ASP A 207 -1.43 -3.33 -11.69
N VAL A 208 -1.17 -2.52 -10.66
CA VAL A 208 -1.50 -1.07 -10.61
C VAL A 208 -0.36 -0.22 -11.15
N VAL A 209 0.89 -0.64 -10.90
CA VAL A 209 2.09 0.08 -11.36
C VAL A 209 2.71 -0.55 -12.60
N ALA A 210 2.02 -1.48 -13.24
CA ALA A 210 2.50 -2.25 -14.38
C ALA A 210 2.84 -1.38 -15.60
N ARG A 211 2.36 -0.13 -15.67
CA ARG A 211 2.71 0.80 -16.75
C ARG A 211 4.05 1.52 -16.57
N TYR A 212 4.65 1.45 -15.39
CA TYR A 212 5.91 2.12 -15.09
C TYR A 212 7.10 1.20 -15.31
N ASP A 213 8.14 1.67 -15.99
CA ASP A 213 9.38 0.93 -16.21
C ASP A 213 10.23 0.87 -14.94
N TYR A 214 10.25 1.97 -14.18
CA TYR A 214 10.99 2.13 -12.94
C TYR A 214 10.14 2.81 -11.87
N ILE A 215 10.29 2.33 -10.63
CA ILE A 215 9.53 2.76 -9.46
C ILE A 215 10.51 3.17 -8.37
N PHE A 216 10.50 4.45 -8.01
CA PHE A 216 11.32 5.06 -6.98
C PHE A 216 10.53 5.09 -5.67
N ILE A 217 11.12 4.56 -4.60
CA ILE A 217 10.50 4.51 -3.27
C ILE A 217 11.45 5.17 -2.27
N TRP A 218 11.26 6.46 -2.07
CA TRP A 218 12.23 7.34 -1.40
C TRP A 218 11.72 7.89 -0.07
N ASP A 219 12.64 8.06 0.86
CA ASP A 219 12.43 8.82 2.09
C ASP A 219 12.50 10.34 1.81
N GLU A 220 11.97 11.13 2.74
CA GLU A 220 11.79 12.57 2.59
C GLU A 220 13.01 13.42 2.98
N ASP A 221 14.04 12.83 3.60
CA ASP A 221 15.20 13.53 4.15
C ASP A 221 16.46 13.38 3.27
N LEU A 222 16.24 13.32 1.95
CA LEU A 222 17.28 13.18 0.94
C LEU A 222 17.63 14.54 0.31
N GLY A 223 18.89 14.94 0.40
CA GLY A 223 19.45 16.06 -0.35
C GLY A 223 19.82 15.64 -1.77
N VAL A 224 19.26 16.32 -2.77
CA VAL A 224 19.32 15.90 -4.19
C VAL A 224 20.12 16.86 -5.10
N GLN A 225 20.99 17.70 -4.52
CA GLN A 225 21.68 18.75 -5.28
C GLN A 225 22.40 18.19 -6.52
N HIS A 226 23.02 17.02 -6.37
CA HIS A 226 23.83 16.37 -7.40
C HIS A 226 23.11 15.25 -8.16
N PHE A 227 21.80 15.13 -7.99
CA PHE A 227 20.98 14.11 -8.62
C PHE A 227 20.20 14.66 -9.81
N ASN A 228 20.08 13.85 -10.86
CA ASN A 228 19.21 14.01 -12.02
C ASN A 228 18.56 12.65 -12.34
N ALA A 229 17.22 12.59 -12.34
CA ALA A 229 16.50 11.34 -12.47
C ALA A 229 16.64 10.68 -13.86
N GLU A 230 16.74 11.48 -14.93
CA GLU A 230 16.86 10.96 -16.29
C GLU A 230 18.27 10.38 -16.55
N GLU A 231 19.32 11.09 -16.11
CA GLU A 231 20.69 10.56 -16.19
C GLU A 231 20.87 9.33 -15.29
N TYR A 232 20.21 9.29 -14.13
CA TYR A 232 20.18 8.09 -13.28
C TYR A 232 19.57 6.90 -14.01
N ILE A 233 18.37 7.03 -14.58
CA ILE A 233 17.71 5.93 -15.29
C ILE A 233 18.53 5.47 -16.50
N LYS A 234 19.18 6.40 -17.21
CA LYS A 234 20.09 6.08 -18.31
C LYS A 234 21.25 5.18 -17.85
N LEU A 235 21.84 5.44 -16.69
CA LEU A 235 22.89 4.59 -16.11
C LEU A 235 22.34 3.25 -15.61
N VAL A 236 21.17 3.24 -14.97
CA VAL A 236 20.47 2.01 -14.56
C VAL A 236 20.27 1.07 -15.76
N ARG A 237 19.76 1.60 -16.88
CA ARG A 237 19.58 0.85 -18.12
C ARG A 237 20.91 0.40 -18.73
N LYS A 238 21.89 1.31 -18.83
CA LYS A 238 23.23 1.03 -19.39
C LYS A 238 23.91 -0.13 -18.68
N HIS A 239 23.74 -0.22 -17.36
CA HIS A 239 24.41 -1.21 -16.51
C HIS A 239 23.55 -2.43 -16.16
N GLY A 240 22.34 -2.52 -16.72
CA GLY A 240 21.42 -3.65 -16.51
C GLY A 240 20.99 -3.82 -15.05
N LEU A 241 20.80 -2.71 -14.33
CA LEU A 241 20.38 -2.73 -12.93
C LEU A 241 18.86 -2.89 -12.84
N GLU A 242 18.41 -3.88 -12.07
CA GLU A 242 17.00 -4.17 -11.79
C GLU A 242 16.55 -3.59 -10.44
N ILE A 243 17.49 -3.50 -9.48
CA ILE A 243 17.28 -2.83 -8.20
C ILE A 243 18.50 -1.95 -7.95
N SER A 244 18.28 -0.67 -7.68
CA SER A 244 19.40 0.24 -7.50
C SER A 244 19.09 1.36 -6.53
N GLN A 245 20.13 2.10 -6.15
CA GLN A 245 19.99 3.38 -5.47
C GLN A 245 21.05 4.37 -5.97
N PRO A 246 20.85 5.68 -5.76
CA PRO A 246 21.92 6.67 -5.87
C PRO A 246 23.06 6.39 -4.88
N GLY A 247 24.29 6.81 -5.21
CA GLY A 247 25.39 6.84 -4.24
C GLY A 247 25.10 7.77 -3.08
N LEU A 248 25.55 7.44 -1.87
CA LEU A 248 25.44 8.30 -0.69
C LEU A 248 26.75 9.05 -0.43
N GLU A 249 26.65 10.36 -0.27
CA GLU A 249 27.78 11.19 0.13
C GLU A 249 28.28 10.77 1.54
N PRO A 250 29.59 10.51 1.74
CA PRO A 250 30.10 9.91 2.97
C PRO A 250 30.25 10.89 4.15
N ASP A 251 30.12 12.20 3.92
CA ASP A 251 30.47 13.25 4.87
C ASP A 251 29.67 13.21 6.20
N ARG A 252 28.54 12.53 6.22
CA ARG A 252 27.66 12.41 7.40
C ARG A 252 27.67 11.04 8.07
N GLY A 253 28.62 10.18 7.69
CA GLY A 253 28.71 8.82 8.20
C GLY A 253 27.70 7.89 7.51
N LEU A 254 28.10 6.63 7.34
CA LEU A 254 27.32 5.62 6.61
C LEU A 254 27.31 4.32 7.39
N THR A 255 26.17 3.63 7.37
CA THR A 255 26.04 2.30 7.98
C THR A 255 26.80 1.26 7.14
N TRP A 256 26.57 1.26 5.83
CA TRP A 256 27.06 0.25 4.88
C TRP A 256 28.06 0.86 3.90
N GLN A 257 29.21 0.22 3.69
CA GLN A 257 30.18 0.63 2.66
C GLN A 257 29.60 0.50 1.25
N MET A 258 28.64 -0.41 1.06
CA MET A 258 28.00 -0.65 -0.23
C MET A 258 27.18 0.55 -0.72
N THR A 259 26.68 1.39 0.18
CA THR A 259 25.86 2.57 -0.20
C THR A 259 26.70 3.82 -0.47
N LYS A 260 27.96 3.81 -0.02
CA LYS A 260 28.88 4.94 -0.15
C LYS A 260 29.15 5.27 -1.61
N ARG A 261 29.12 6.54 -1.99
CA ARG A 261 29.53 6.98 -3.32
C ARG A 261 31.02 6.72 -3.56
N ARG A 262 31.34 6.19 -4.74
CA ARG A 262 32.69 6.05 -5.31
C ARG A 262 32.91 7.16 -6.34
N GLY A 263 33.89 8.04 -6.10
CA GLY A 263 34.13 9.20 -6.95
C GLY A 263 34.77 8.90 -8.32
N ASP A 264 35.16 7.65 -8.57
CA ASP A 264 36.01 7.21 -9.68
C ASP A 264 35.27 6.38 -10.75
N ARG A 265 33.96 6.17 -10.61
CA ARG A 265 33.18 5.27 -11.47
C ARG A 265 31.72 5.72 -11.60
N GLU A 266 31.01 5.15 -12.57
CA GLU A 266 29.59 5.43 -12.77
C GLU A 266 28.68 4.63 -11.82
N VAL A 267 29.02 3.36 -11.59
CA VAL A 267 28.28 2.43 -10.74
C VAL A 267 29.24 1.48 -10.01
N HIS A 268 28.78 0.92 -8.89
CA HIS A 268 29.39 -0.26 -8.29
C HIS A 268 28.32 -1.24 -7.78
N LYS A 269 28.69 -2.52 -7.78
CA LYS A 269 27.81 -3.64 -7.41
C LYS A 269 28.38 -4.51 -6.28
N VAL A 270 29.63 -4.21 -5.91
CA VAL A 270 30.41 -4.90 -4.89
C VAL A 270 31.18 -3.87 -4.06
N THR A 271 31.42 -4.18 -2.80
CA THR A 271 32.29 -3.42 -1.90
C THR A 271 33.10 -4.33 -1.01
N GLU A 272 34.20 -3.81 -0.50
CA GLU A 272 34.82 -4.32 0.72
C GLU A 272 34.09 -3.73 1.93
N GLU A 273 33.72 -4.58 2.87
CA GLU A 273 33.09 -4.20 4.14
C GLU A 273 34.03 -4.40 5.32
N ARG A 274 33.57 -3.98 6.50
CA ARG A 274 34.31 -4.18 7.75
C ARG A 274 34.61 -5.68 7.96
N PRO A 275 35.78 -6.05 8.53
CA PRO A 275 36.12 -7.45 8.77
C PRO A 275 35.01 -8.22 9.51
N GLY A 276 34.61 -9.36 8.96
CA GLY A 276 33.58 -10.23 9.52
C GLY A 276 32.13 -9.88 9.16
N TRP A 277 31.89 -8.82 8.37
CA TRP A 277 30.52 -8.42 7.98
C TRP A 277 30.01 -9.12 6.71
N CYS A 278 30.92 -9.71 5.93
CA CYS A 278 30.55 -10.46 4.73
C CYS A 278 30.96 -11.92 4.89
N SER A 279 29.94 -12.78 4.91
CA SER A 279 30.12 -14.24 4.86
C SER A 279 30.50 -14.72 3.46
N ASP A 280 30.04 -14.01 2.43
CA ASP A 280 30.29 -14.28 1.02
C ASP A 280 30.35 -12.93 0.27
N PRO A 281 31.32 -12.71 -0.64
CA PRO A 281 31.48 -11.45 -1.36
C PRO A 281 30.34 -11.11 -2.33
N HIS A 282 29.57 -12.10 -2.78
CA HIS A 282 28.41 -11.95 -3.66
C HIS A 282 27.08 -11.80 -2.89
N LEU A 283 27.14 -11.82 -1.55
CA LEU A 283 25.97 -11.66 -0.70
C LEU A 283 25.96 -10.30 0.01
N PRO A 284 24.77 -9.84 0.45
CA PRO A 284 24.66 -8.69 1.32
C PRO A 284 25.48 -8.86 2.60
N PRO A 285 26.08 -7.78 3.13
CA PRO A 285 26.03 -6.41 2.60
C PRO A 285 27.09 -6.10 1.52
N CYS A 286 28.01 -7.02 1.20
CA CYS A 286 29.13 -6.75 0.27
C CYS A 286 28.70 -6.61 -1.20
N ALA A 287 27.64 -7.30 -1.61
CA ALA A 287 27.06 -7.20 -2.92
C ALA A 287 25.55 -7.48 -2.84
N ALA A 288 24.85 -7.35 -3.96
CA ALA A 288 23.41 -7.63 -4.03
C ALA A 288 22.57 -6.84 -2.99
N PHE A 289 23.03 -5.65 -2.59
CA PHE A 289 22.50 -4.87 -1.49
C PHE A 289 22.38 -3.40 -1.88
N VAL A 290 21.23 -2.81 -1.55
CA VAL A 290 20.96 -1.38 -1.53
C VAL A 290 20.08 -1.07 -0.32
N GLU A 291 20.18 0.12 0.23
CA GLU A 291 19.43 0.54 1.39
C GLU A 291 18.04 1.06 0.99
N ILE A 292 17.01 0.61 1.71
CA ILE A 292 15.58 0.83 1.50
C ILE A 292 15.20 2.30 1.50
N MET A 293 16.09 3.20 1.93
CA MET A 293 15.87 4.64 2.00
C MET A 293 15.63 5.27 0.61
N ALA A 294 16.41 4.90 -0.41
CA ALA A 294 16.41 5.54 -1.72
C ALA A 294 16.35 4.53 -2.89
N THR A 295 15.63 3.43 -2.68
CA THR A 295 15.54 2.34 -3.66
C THR A 295 14.78 2.72 -4.93
N VAL A 296 15.23 2.14 -6.03
CA VAL A 296 14.60 2.17 -7.34
C VAL A 296 14.51 0.74 -7.86
N PHE A 297 13.31 0.34 -8.27
CA PHE A 297 13.03 -1.00 -8.78
C PHE A 297 12.64 -0.91 -10.25
N SER A 298 13.09 -1.86 -11.06
CA SER A 298 12.42 -2.15 -12.33
C SER A 298 11.02 -2.70 -12.07
N ARG A 299 10.17 -2.63 -13.09
CA ARG A 299 8.83 -3.23 -13.08
C ARG A 299 8.84 -4.69 -12.62
N ASP A 300 9.75 -5.48 -13.16
CA ASP A 300 9.81 -6.93 -12.93
C ASP A 300 10.32 -7.25 -11.53
N ALA A 301 11.37 -6.55 -11.07
CA ALA A 301 11.87 -6.68 -9.71
C ALA A 301 10.79 -6.29 -8.68
N TRP A 302 10.07 -5.19 -8.93
CA TRP A 302 9.00 -4.75 -8.04
C TRP A 302 7.89 -5.78 -7.90
N ARG A 303 7.52 -6.49 -8.98
CA ARG A 303 6.50 -7.55 -8.92
C ARG A 303 6.85 -8.61 -7.89
N CYS A 304 8.12 -9.02 -7.80
CA CYS A 304 8.59 -9.94 -6.76
C CYS A 304 8.66 -9.26 -5.38
N VAL A 305 9.29 -8.09 -5.28
CA VAL A 305 9.49 -7.38 -4.00
C VAL A 305 8.16 -7.06 -3.32
N TRP A 306 7.12 -6.71 -4.07
CA TRP A 306 5.80 -6.46 -3.52
C TRP A 306 5.22 -7.69 -2.78
N HIS A 307 5.45 -8.91 -3.30
CA HIS A 307 5.01 -10.14 -2.67
C HIS A 307 5.85 -10.51 -1.43
N MET A 308 7.10 -10.05 -1.39
CA MET A 308 7.97 -10.21 -0.22
C MET A 308 7.50 -9.35 0.97
N ILE A 309 6.99 -8.14 0.71
CA ILE A 309 6.52 -7.24 1.77
C ILE A 309 5.31 -7.85 2.49
N GLN A 310 5.42 -7.96 3.82
CA GLN A 310 4.41 -8.56 4.69
C GLN A 310 3.33 -7.53 5.06
N ASN A 311 2.07 -7.95 5.15
CA ASN A 311 0.94 -7.04 5.40
C ASN A 311 0.96 -6.41 6.81
N ASP A 312 1.51 -7.12 7.80
CA ASP A 312 1.55 -6.76 9.22
C ASP A 312 2.89 -6.18 9.69
N LEU A 313 3.97 -6.35 8.90
CA LEU A 313 5.29 -5.76 9.17
C LEU A 313 5.46 -4.51 8.32
N ILE A 314 5.42 -3.34 8.96
CA ILE A 314 5.21 -2.08 8.26
C ILE A 314 6.52 -1.28 8.07
N HIS A 315 7.58 -1.54 8.84
CA HIS A 315 8.80 -0.71 8.79
C HIS A 315 9.77 -1.11 7.67
N GLY A 316 9.68 -2.36 7.18
CA GLY A 316 10.52 -2.87 6.09
C GLY A 316 12.00 -3.12 6.43
N TRP A 317 12.42 -2.96 7.69
CA TRP A 317 13.80 -3.28 8.10
C TRP A 317 14.12 -4.75 7.81
N GLY A 318 15.24 -4.97 7.13
CA GLY A 318 15.67 -6.31 6.70
C GLY A 318 15.26 -6.65 5.26
N LEU A 319 14.37 -5.89 4.63
CA LEU A 319 14.05 -6.06 3.21
C LEU A 319 15.30 -5.92 2.36
N ASP A 320 16.19 -4.96 2.68
CA ASP A 320 17.47 -4.68 2.04
C ASP A 320 18.32 -5.94 1.77
N PHE A 321 18.33 -6.86 2.74
CA PHE A 321 19.08 -8.12 2.69
C PHE A 321 18.36 -9.19 1.86
N ALA A 322 17.04 -9.09 1.75
CA ALA A 322 16.20 -10.04 1.05
C ALA A 322 15.96 -9.67 -0.41
N LEU A 323 16.15 -8.40 -0.82
CA LEU A 323 15.93 -7.91 -2.19
C LEU A 323 16.63 -8.79 -3.25
N ARG A 324 17.81 -9.34 -2.93
CA ARG A 324 18.55 -10.28 -3.79
C ARG A 324 17.73 -11.48 -4.28
N LYS A 325 16.70 -11.89 -3.53
CA LYS A 325 15.84 -13.03 -3.90
C LYS A 325 14.95 -12.75 -5.11
N CYS A 326 14.82 -11.49 -5.51
CA CYS A 326 13.93 -11.06 -6.59
C CYS A 326 14.64 -10.83 -7.93
N VAL A 327 15.94 -11.09 -8.01
CA VAL A 327 16.74 -10.82 -9.20
C VAL A 327 17.87 -11.85 -9.35
N GLU A 328 18.11 -12.34 -10.56
CA GLU A 328 19.16 -13.33 -10.84
C GLU A 328 20.01 -12.91 -12.07
N PRO A 329 21.37 -12.92 -12.00
CA PRO A 329 22.17 -13.02 -10.77
C PRO A 329 22.18 -11.71 -9.98
N ALA A 330 21.86 -11.78 -8.68
CA ALA A 330 21.60 -10.59 -7.87
C ALA A 330 22.81 -9.63 -7.76
N HIS A 331 24.02 -10.16 -7.59
CA HIS A 331 25.24 -9.37 -7.43
C HIS A 331 25.66 -8.61 -8.70
N GLU A 332 25.09 -8.94 -9.87
CA GLU A 332 25.34 -8.22 -11.12
C GLU A 332 24.22 -7.24 -11.48
N LYS A 333 23.02 -7.40 -10.89
CA LYS A 333 21.83 -6.62 -11.24
C LYS A 333 21.35 -5.70 -10.13
N ILE A 334 21.94 -5.79 -8.94
CA ILE A 334 21.70 -4.87 -7.84
C ILE A 334 22.96 -4.03 -7.63
N GLY A 335 22.81 -2.70 -7.57
CA GLY A 335 23.97 -1.83 -7.42
C GLY A 335 23.66 -0.36 -7.16
N VAL A 336 24.73 0.38 -6.90
CA VAL A 336 24.70 1.80 -6.59
C VAL A 336 25.18 2.60 -7.78
N VAL A 337 24.44 3.66 -8.13
CA VAL A 337 24.77 4.58 -9.21
C VAL A 337 25.56 5.75 -8.63
N ASP A 338 26.88 5.68 -8.71
CA ASP A 338 27.81 6.65 -8.11
C ASP A 338 27.80 8.01 -8.79
N ALA A 339 27.63 8.03 -10.11
CA ALA A 339 27.62 9.27 -10.89
C ALA A 339 26.39 10.16 -10.61
N GLN A 340 25.39 9.61 -9.92
CA GLN A 340 24.17 10.31 -9.52
C GLN A 340 23.96 10.07 -8.02
N TRP A 341 24.36 11.02 -7.19
CA TRP A 341 24.43 10.82 -5.74
C TRP A 341 23.52 11.78 -4.98
N ILE A 342 23.22 11.38 -3.76
CA ILE A 342 22.37 12.09 -2.81
C ILE A 342 23.06 12.19 -1.45
N VAL A 343 22.52 13.07 -0.59
CA VAL A 343 22.97 13.26 0.79
C VAL A 343 21.86 12.81 1.73
N HIS A 344 22.13 11.87 2.63
CA HIS A 344 21.20 11.55 3.71
C HIS A 344 21.30 12.62 4.79
N GLN A 345 20.23 13.42 4.97
CA GLN A 345 20.23 14.52 5.92
C GLN A 345 20.00 14.05 7.36
N GLY A 346 19.33 12.90 7.54
CA GLY A 346 19.08 12.26 8.82
C GLY A 346 18.08 13.06 9.66
N VAL A 347 17.06 13.65 9.02
CA VAL A 347 16.11 14.54 9.70
C VAL A 347 15.02 13.70 10.36
N PRO A 348 14.91 13.69 11.70
CA PRO A 348 13.96 12.82 12.39
C PRO A 348 12.50 13.22 12.09
N SER A 349 11.78 12.36 11.37
CA SER A 349 10.42 12.64 10.93
C SER A 349 9.41 11.63 11.47
N LEU A 350 9.15 10.54 10.75
CA LEU A 350 8.21 9.49 11.14
C LEU A 350 8.59 8.81 12.46
N GLY A 351 9.89 8.67 12.75
CA GLY A 351 10.37 8.16 14.03
C GLY A 351 9.81 8.94 15.23
N ASN A 352 9.64 10.25 15.08
CA ASN A 352 9.09 11.10 16.14
C ASN A 352 7.57 11.00 16.29
N GLN A 353 6.87 10.31 15.38
CA GLN A 353 5.42 10.11 15.44
C GLN A 353 4.99 8.97 16.40
N GLY A 354 5.97 8.31 17.03
CA GLY A 354 5.77 7.31 18.08
C GLY A 354 5.11 7.86 19.35
N LYS A 355 5.03 7.02 20.39
CA LYS A 355 4.60 7.44 21.73
C LYS A 355 5.81 7.51 22.65
N SER A 356 5.88 8.56 23.47
CA SER A 356 6.81 8.59 24.59
C SER A 356 6.26 7.68 25.69
N GLU A 357 7.11 6.81 26.22
CA GLU A 357 6.78 5.90 27.31
C GLU A 357 7.92 5.91 28.34
N ASN A 358 7.59 6.03 29.62
CA ASN A 358 8.56 5.97 30.73
C ASN A 358 9.78 6.92 30.57
N GLY A 359 9.54 8.14 30.06
CA GLY A 359 10.59 9.14 29.85
C GLY A 359 11.45 8.92 28.59
N ARG A 360 11.21 7.86 27.80
CA ARG A 360 11.91 7.62 26.53
C ARG A 360 11.35 8.46 25.40
N ALA A 361 12.21 8.89 24.49
CA ALA A 361 11.78 9.66 23.33
C ALA A 361 10.92 8.79 22.38
N PRO A 362 9.93 9.38 21.66
CA PRO A 362 9.05 8.64 20.75
C PRO A 362 9.77 7.74 19.73
N TRP A 363 10.91 8.21 19.19
CA TRP A 363 11.69 7.48 18.20
C TRP A 363 12.31 6.18 18.74
N GLU A 364 12.53 6.07 20.06
CA GLU A 364 13.06 4.84 20.66
C GLU A 364 12.04 3.70 20.55
N GLY A 365 10.75 3.99 20.79
CA GLY A 365 9.67 3.03 20.65
C GLY A 365 9.51 2.56 19.20
N VAL A 366 9.58 3.50 18.24
CA VAL A 366 9.57 3.18 16.81
C VAL A 366 10.74 2.29 16.44
N ARG A 367 11.97 2.64 16.85
CA ARG A 367 13.18 1.84 16.60
C ARG A 367 13.11 0.46 17.23
N GLY A 368 12.54 0.35 18.43
CA GLY A 368 12.27 -0.93 19.09
C GLY A 368 11.33 -1.81 18.26
N ARG A 369 10.26 -1.22 17.70
CA ARG A 369 9.35 -1.92 16.79
C ARG A 369 10.03 -2.32 15.48
N CYS A 370 10.87 -1.46 14.88
CA CYS A 370 11.62 -1.81 13.68
C CYS A 370 12.49 -3.07 13.88
N ARG A 371 13.24 -3.13 14.99
CA ARG A 371 14.08 -4.31 15.32
C ARG A 371 13.24 -5.56 15.52
N LYS A 372 12.10 -5.45 16.21
CA LYS A 372 11.18 -6.57 16.43
C LYS A 372 10.60 -7.09 15.12
N GLU A 373 10.13 -6.20 14.25
CA GLU A 373 9.60 -6.57 12.93
C GLU A 373 10.68 -7.20 12.04
N TRP A 374 11.91 -6.69 12.07
CA TRP A 374 13.04 -7.28 11.34
C TRP A 374 13.29 -8.73 11.78
N GLY A 375 13.36 -9.00 13.09
CA GLY A 375 13.53 -10.37 13.60
C GLY A 375 12.39 -11.31 13.19
N ILE A 376 11.14 -10.82 13.19
CA ILE A 376 9.98 -11.60 12.71
C ILE A 376 10.10 -11.89 11.21
N PHE A 377 10.49 -10.90 10.40
CA PHE A 377 10.67 -11.06 8.96
C PHE A 377 11.75 -12.09 8.65
N GLN A 378 12.91 -12.00 9.30
CA GLN A 378 14.01 -12.97 9.14
C GLN A 378 13.56 -14.39 9.47
N ALA A 379 12.87 -14.57 10.61
CA ALA A 379 12.35 -15.88 11.00
C ALA A 379 11.36 -16.43 9.96
N ARG A 380 10.39 -15.62 9.51
CA ARG A 380 9.41 -16.04 8.49
C ARG A 380 10.07 -16.46 7.18
N LEU A 381 11.06 -15.69 6.71
CA LEU A 381 11.75 -15.99 5.47
C LEU A 381 12.55 -17.29 5.60
N ALA A 382 13.34 -17.44 6.68
CA ALA A 382 14.12 -18.64 6.92
C ALA A 382 13.26 -19.91 7.08
N ASP A 383 12.16 -19.81 7.83
CA ASP A 383 11.23 -20.93 8.03
C ASP A 383 10.53 -21.33 6.72
N ALA A 384 10.12 -20.35 5.90
CA ALA A 384 9.50 -20.60 4.60
C ALA A 384 10.48 -21.26 3.62
N GLU A 385 11.72 -20.78 3.55
CA GLU A 385 12.77 -21.38 2.71
C GLU A 385 13.09 -22.80 3.16
N LYS A 386 13.31 -23.01 4.46
CA LYS A 386 13.57 -24.33 5.02
C LYS A 386 12.43 -25.29 4.70
N LYS A 387 11.18 -24.87 4.89
CA LYS A 387 10.01 -25.69 4.56
C LYS A 387 9.99 -26.05 3.07
N TYR A 388 10.23 -25.08 2.19
CA TYR A 388 10.26 -25.31 0.76
C TYR A 388 11.31 -26.36 0.36
N TYR A 389 12.55 -26.24 0.86
CA TYR A 389 13.60 -27.22 0.56
C TYR A 389 13.23 -28.62 1.03
N LEU A 390 12.70 -28.76 2.26
CA LEU A 390 12.26 -30.05 2.79
C LEU A 390 11.13 -30.66 1.96
N ASP A 391 10.14 -29.85 1.55
CA ASP A 391 9.03 -30.29 0.70
C ASP A 391 9.51 -30.71 -0.71
N GLN A 392 10.65 -30.19 -1.18
CA GLN A 392 11.31 -30.61 -2.44
C GLN A 392 12.33 -31.75 -2.25
N GLY A 393 12.51 -32.29 -1.04
CA GLY A 393 13.51 -33.32 -0.77
C GLY A 393 14.96 -32.82 -0.82
N ILE A 394 15.18 -31.51 -0.75
CA ILE A 394 16.50 -30.87 -0.77
C ILE A 394 16.94 -30.62 0.68
N THR A 395 18.20 -30.93 1.00
CA THR A 395 18.77 -30.55 2.30
C THR A 395 18.90 -29.03 2.38
N PRO A 396 18.24 -28.35 3.34
CA PRO A 396 18.37 -26.90 3.47
C PRO A 396 19.83 -26.52 3.69
N PRO A 397 20.33 -25.44 3.06
CA PRO A 397 21.67 -24.95 3.35
C PRO A 397 21.79 -24.62 4.84
N ASN A 398 22.95 -24.89 5.45
CA ASN A 398 23.20 -24.55 6.86
C ASN A 398 22.98 -23.05 7.06
N SER A 399 21.87 -22.70 7.72
CA SER A 399 21.52 -21.35 8.08
C SER A 399 22.46 -20.85 9.19
N THR A 400 23.67 -20.44 8.81
CA THR A 400 24.64 -19.81 9.73
C THR A 400 25.08 -18.43 9.26
N SER A 401 24.22 -17.68 8.58
CA SER A 401 24.50 -16.29 8.20
C SER A 401 23.29 -15.41 8.49
N VAL A 402 23.29 -14.84 9.70
CA VAL A 402 22.47 -13.67 10.07
C VAL A 402 23.34 -12.44 10.01
#